data_AF-A0A2S5DM93-F1
#
_entry.id   AF-A0A2S5DM93-F1
#
_cell.length_a   1.000
_cell.length_b   1.000
_cell.length_c   1.000
_cell.angle_alpha   90.00
_cell.angle_beta   90.00
_cell.angle_gamma   90.00
#
_symmetry.space_group_name_H-M   'P 1'
#
loop_
_entity.id
_entity.type
_entity.pdbx_description
1 polymer ?
#
loop_
_entity_poly.entity_id
_entity_poly.type
_entity_poly.pdbx_seq_one_letter_code
_entity_poly.pdbx_strand_id
1 'polypeptide(L)'
;MENAKEIFDRLMQTTIDEALLADAIELYAQHEFSNDADQEEFVDTYSDEQYQPIVKGAVLDVVVAIVAAHEVANDETYRTVVNMLDCEEENEVIGRMKHVMLDKMTEDAVGDLPESLSEDRFRERVAYFQRCIG
;
A
#
# COMPACT_ATOMS: atom_id res chain seq x y z
N MET A 1 0.24 26.06 -2.48
CA MET A 1 -0.20 25.00 -1.56
C MET A 1 -0.96 24.04 -2.44
N GLU A 2 -0.39 22.89 -2.77
CA GLU A 2 -1.08 21.90 -3.59
C GLU A 2 -2.33 21.43 -2.84
N ASN A 3 -3.46 21.35 -3.53
CA ASN A 3 -4.68 20.83 -2.94
C ASN A 3 -4.66 19.28 -2.96
N ALA A 4 -5.53 18.64 -2.18
CA ALA A 4 -5.56 17.18 -2.05
C ALA A 4 -5.74 16.45 -3.40
N LYS A 5 -6.50 17.05 -4.33
CA LYS A 5 -6.73 16.48 -5.65
C LYS A 5 -5.47 16.52 -6.52
N GLU A 6 -4.75 17.64 -6.54
CA GLU A 6 -3.48 17.75 -7.28
C GLU A 6 -2.44 16.73 -6.77
N ILE A 7 -2.39 16.54 -5.44
CA ILE A 7 -1.54 15.52 -4.82
C ILE A 7 -1.98 14.13 -5.26
N PHE A 8 -3.27 13.80 -5.15
CA PHE A 8 -3.81 12.51 -5.57
C PHE A 8 -3.52 12.23 -7.05
N ASP A 9 -3.84 13.16 -7.95
CA ASP A 9 -3.64 13.01 -9.40
C ASP A 9 -2.15 12.82 -9.74
N ARG A 10 -1.23 13.44 -8.98
CA ARG A 10 0.21 13.22 -9.10
C ARG A 10 0.61 11.83 -8.62
N LEU A 11 0.13 11.41 -7.45
CA LEU A 11 0.49 10.11 -6.87
C LEU A 11 -0.08 8.93 -7.67
N MET A 12 -1.25 9.08 -8.27
CA MET A 12 -1.84 8.07 -9.17
C MET A 12 -1.07 7.89 -10.49
N GLN A 13 -0.15 8.78 -10.83
CA GLN A 13 0.78 8.58 -11.96
C GLN A 13 1.97 7.68 -11.59
N THR A 14 2.05 7.21 -10.34
CA THR A 14 3.09 6.28 -9.90
C THR A 14 2.95 4.98 -10.68
N THR A 15 4.05 4.56 -11.30
CA THR A 15 4.09 3.29 -12.02
C THR A 15 4.51 2.20 -11.05
N ILE A 16 3.64 1.21 -10.87
CA ILE A 16 4.02 -0.06 -10.25
C ILE A 16 4.65 -0.91 -11.34
N ASP A 17 5.94 -1.17 -11.18
CA ASP A 17 6.69 -2.08 -12.05
C ASP A 17 6.45 -3.55 -11.68
N GLU A 18 6.84 -4.45 -12.58
CA GLU A 18 6.64 -5.89 -12.43
C GLU A 18 7.44 -6.47 -11.25
N ALA A 19 8.59 -5.88 -10.91
CA ALA A 19 9.41 -6.36 -9.81
C ALA A 19 8.74 -6.07 -8.46
N LEU A 20 8.26 -4.84 -8.26
CA LEU A 20 7.50 -4.48 -7.07
C LEU A 20 6.21 -5.29 -6.94
N LEU A 21 5.55 -5.61 -8.07
CA LEU A 21 4.37 -6.45 -8.08
C LEU A 21 4.69 -7.89 -7.66
N ALA A 22 5.77 -8.47 -8.19
CA ALA A 22 6.23 -9.81 -7.81
C ALA A 22 6.64 -9.87 -6.33
N ASP A 23 7.44 -8.89 -5.88
CA ASP A 23 7.87 -8.77 -4.48
C ASP A 23 6.67 -8.69 -3.53
N ALA A 24 5.61 -7.97 -3.90
CA ALA A 24 4.37 -7.87 -3.13
C ALA A 24 3.65 -9.21 -2.98
N ILE A 25 3.53 -9.96 -4.08
CA ILE A 25 2.88 -11.28 -4.11
C ILE A 25 3.70 -12.27 -3.28
N GLU A 26 5.02 -12.30 -3.48
CA GLU A 26 5.93 -13.18 -2.74
C GLU A 26 5.94 -12.85 -1.24
N LEU A 27 5.96 -11.58 -0.88
CA LEU A 27 5.93 -11.13 0.52
C LEU A 27 4.69 -11.66 1.23
N TYR A 28 3.52 -11.54 0.60
CA TYR A 28 2.29 -12.08 1.18
C TYR A 28 2.32 -13.60 1.27
N ALA A 29 2.78 -14.29 0.22
CA ALA A 29 2.88 -15.75 0.22
C ALA A 29 3.77 -16.26 1.37
N GLN A 30 4.94 -15.66 1.55
CA GLN A 30 5.88 -16.00 2.62
C GLN A 30 5.33 -15.69 4.02
N HIS A 31 4.49 -14.66 4.13
CA HIS A 31 3.85 -14.29 5.39
C HIS A 31 2.71 -15.25 5.76
N GLU A 32 1.87 -15.64 4.80
CA GLU A 32 0.64 -16.40 5.05
C GLU A 32 0.88 -17.92 5.10
N PHE A 33 1.75 -18.44 4.24
CA PHE A 33 1.92 -19.88 4.06
C PHE A 33 3.25 -20.36 4.65
N SER A 34 3.20 -21.45 5.41
CA SER A 34 4.39 -22.00 6.08
C SER A 34 5.15 -23.05 5.26
N ASN A 35 4.64 -23.44 4.09
CA ASN A 35 5.26 -24.45 3.24
C ASN A 35 5.41 -23.96 1.80
N ASP A 36 6.47 -24.39 1.14
CA ASP A 36 6.87 -23.90 -0.18
C ASP A 36 5.84 -24.21 -1.28
N ALA A 37 5.09 -25.31 -1.16
CA ALA A 37 4.12 -25.70 -2.19
C ALA A 37 2.92 -24.75 -2.23
N ASP A 38 2.36 -24.40 -1.07
CA ASP A 38 1.25 -23.43 -0.98
C ASP A 38 1.71 -22.02 -1.36
N GLN A 39 2.97 -21.67 -1.04
CA GLN A 39 3.57 -20.40 -1.48
C GLN A 39 3.67 -20.33 -3.01
N GLU A 40 4.20 -21.38 -3.64
CA GLU A 40 4.33 -21.47 -5.10
C GLU A 40 2.96 -21.42 -5.79
N GLU A 41 1.96 -22.17 -5.31
CA GLU A 41 0.60 -22.14 -5.85
C GLU A 41 -0.04 -20.74 -5.78
N PHE A 42 0.18 -20.03 -4.66
CA PHE A 42 -0.30 -18.67 -4.51
C PHE A 42 0.38 -17.71 -5.48
N VAL A 43 1.72 -17.75 -5.55
CA VAL A 43 2.51 -16.87 -6.42
C VAL A 43 2.12 -17.08 -7.87
N ASP A 44 2.00 -18.34 -8.32
CA ASP A 44 1.57 -18.68 -9.68
C ASP A 44 0.16 -18.12 -9.98
N THR A 45 -0.76 -18.26 -9.04
CA THR A 45 -2.15 -17.79 -9.20
C THR A 45 -2.21 -16.27 -9.33
N TYR A 46 -1.56 -15.53 -8.44
CA TYR A 46 -1.66 -14.06 -8.39
C TYR A 46 -0.70 -13.36 -9.36
N SER A 47 0.26 -14.09 -9.93
CA SER A 47 1.08 -13.62 -11.04
C SER A 47 0.37 -13.75 -12.40
N ASP A 48 -0.74 -14.47 -12.48
CA ASP A 48 -1.53 -14.58 -13.70
C ASP A 48 -2.11 -13.23 -14.14
N GLU A 49 -2.13 -12.98 -15.45
CA GLU A 49 -2.60 -11.73 -16.07
C GLU A 49 -4.04 -11.35 -15.64
N GLN A 50 -4.86 -12.32 -15.24
CA GLN A 50 -6.20 -12.08 -14.73
C GLN A 50 -6.20 -11.35 -13.37
N TYR A 51 -5.26 -11.68 -12.48
CA TYR A 51 -5.19 -11.12 -11.12
C TYR A 51 -4.28 -9.90 -11.03
N GLN A 52 -3.29 -9.79 -11.91
CA GLN A 52 -2.34 -8.66 -11.90
C GLN A 52 -2.99 -7.27 -11.82
N PRO A 53 -4.08 -6.94 -12.53
CA PRO A 53 -4.71 -5.62 -12.41
C PRO A 53 -5.22 -5.32 -10.99
N ILE A 54 -5.74 -6.35 -10.31
CA ILE A 54 -6.30 -6.24 -8.96
C ILE A 54 -5.15 -6.08 -7.96
N VAL A 55 -4.14 -6.95 -8.05
CA VAL A 55 -2.94 -6.87 -7.20
C VAL A 55 -2.23 -5.53 -7.40
N LYS A 56 -2.08 -5.07 -8.65
CA LYS A 56 -1.44 -3.79 -8.98
C LYS A 56 -2.19 -2.60 -8.40
N GLY A 57 -3.52 -2.61 -8.43
CA GLY A 57 -4.35 -1.60 -7.75
C GLY A 57 -4.07 -1.59 -6.25
N ALA A 58 -4.05 -2.76 -5.63
CA ALA A 58 -3.79 -2.90 -4.21
C ALA A 58 -2.40 -2.40 -3.79
N VAL A 59 -1.37 -2.76 -4.56
CA VAL A 59 0.00 -2.27 -4.38
C VAL A 59 0.05 -0.75 -4.54
N LEU A 60 -0.61 -0.20 -5.56
CA LEU A 60 -0.64 1.24 -5.80
C LEU A 60 -1.27 1.99 -4.63
N ASP A 61 -2.37 1.50 -4.06
CA ASP A 61 -3.02 2.14 -2.92
C ASP A 61 -2.09 2.24 -1.71
N VAL A 62 -1.37 1.15 -1.40
CA VAL A 62 -0.38 1.13 -0.30
C VAL A 62 0.75 2.12 -0.58
N VAL A 63 1.31 2.11 -1.80
CA VAL A 63 2.38 3.04 -2.20
C VAL A 63 1.91 4.48 -2.08
N VAL A 64 0.73 4.82 -2.60
CA VAL A 64 0.15 6.17 -2.51
C VAL A 64 -0.06 6.56 -1.05
N ALA A 65 -0.58 5.66 -0.21
CA ALA A 65 -0.79 5.93 1.21
C ALA A 65 0.52 6.21 1.95
N ILE A 66 1.58 5.45 1.68
CA ILE A 66 2.91 5.64 2.28
C ILE A 66 3.54 6.96 1.82
N VAL A 67 3.54 7.22 0.51
CA VAL A 67 4.10 8.47 -0.04
C VAL A 67 3.32 9.68 0.44
N ALA A 68 1.98 9.61 0.46
CA ALA A 68 1.15 10.68 1.00
C ALA A 68 1.41 10.89 2.51
N ALA A 69 1.63 9.81 3.27
CA ALA A 69 1.95 9.91 4.69
C ALA A 69 3.31 10.61 4.93
N HIS A 70 4.27 10.47 4.01
CA HIS A 70 5.54 11.20 4.00
C HIS A 70 5.41 12.67 3.58
N GLU A 71 4.79 12.91 2.43
CA GLU A 71 4.92 14.20 1.73
C GLU A 71 3.86 15.24 2.15
N VAL A 72 2.68 14.79 2.59
CA VAL A 72 1.56 15.70 2.81
C VAL A 72 1.75 16.48 4.11
N ALA A 73 1.70 17.82 4.00
CA ALA A 73 2.00 18.72 5.11
C ALA A 73 1.04 18.59 6.31
N ASN A 74 -0.25 18.34 6.07
CA ASN A 74 -1.29 18.31 7.11
C ASN A 74 -2.16 17.03 7.02
N ASP A 75 -2.78 16.65 8.14
CA ASP A 75 -3.45 15.35 8.25
C ASP A 75 -4.83 15.35 7.58
N GLU A 76 -5.46 16.51 7.41
CA GLU A 76 -6.74 16.64 6.71
C GLU A 76 -6.58 16.38 5.20
N THR A 77 -5.54 16.95 4.59
CA THR A 77 -5.17 16.69 3.21
C THR A 77 -4.81 15.22 3.02
N TYR A 78 -4.07 14.61 3.95
CA TYR A 78 -3.75 13.18 3.89
C TYR A 78 -5.01 12.32 3.89
N ARG A 79 -5.93 12.54 4.85
CA ARG A 79 -7.19 11.80 4.92
C ARG A 79 -8.04 11.99 3.66
N THR A 80 -8.01 13.18 3.08
CA THR A 80 -8.73 13.47 1.82
C THR A 80 -8.14 12.66 0.66
N VAL A 81 -6.81 12.58 0.55
CA VAL A 81 -6.14 11.76 -0.47
C VAL A 81 -6.48 10.29 -0.28
N VAL A 82 -6.40 9.77 0.95
CA VAL A 82 -6.74 8.38 1.26
C VAL A 82 -8.20 8.08 0.91
N ASN A 83 -9.13 8.95 1.27
CA ASN A 83 -10.54 8.74 0.96
C ASN A 83 -10.85 8.77 -0.56
N MET A 84 -9.93 9.25 -1.40
CA MET A 84 -10.07 9.19 -2.86
C MET A 84 -9.58 7.86 -3.46
N LEU A 85 -8.78 7.07 -2.73
CA LEU A 85 -8.24 5.79 -3.20
C LEU A 85 -9.28 4.66 -3.23
N ASP A 86 -10.49 4.87 -2.70
CA ASP A 86 -11.52 3.83 -2.58
C ASP A 86 -10.97 2.53 -1.96
N CYS A 87 -10.43 2.65 -0.75
CA CYS A 87 -9.52 1.66 -0.18
C CYS A 87 -10.18 0.35 0.25
N GLU A 88 -11.51 0.31 0.33
CA GLU A 88 -12.29 -0.81 0.86
C GLU A 88 -12.17 -2.03 -0.06
N GLU A 89 -11.72 -3.17 0.49
CA GLU A 89 -11.52 -4.39 -0.26
C GLU A 89 -12.62 -5.41 0.00
N GLU A 90 -13.37 -5.79 -1.05
CA GLU A 90 -14.33 -6.90 -0.97
C GLU A 90 -13.63 -8.27 -0.96
N ASN A 91 -12.43 -8.36 -1.55
CA ASN A 91 -11.66 -9.59 -1.58
C ASN A 91 -10.73 -9.66 -0.37
N GLU A 92 -11.07 -10.54 0.58
CA GLU A 92 -10.30 -10.70 1.82
C GLU A 92 -8.81 -11.00 1.60
N VAL A 93 -8.45 -11.73 0.53
CA VAL A 93 -7.04 -12.04 0.22
C VAL A 93 -6.30 -10.77 -0.17
N ILE A 94 -6.91 -9.94 -1.02
CA ILE A 94 -6.34 -8.67 -1.45
C ILE A 94 -6.25 -7.69 -0.28
N GLY A 95 -7.28 -7.63 0.58
CA GLY A 95 -7.24 -6.85 1.82
C GLY A 95 -6.10 -7.26 2.74
N ARG A 96 -5.93 -8.56 3.00
CA ARG A 96 -4.80 -9.06 3.80
C ARG A 96 -3.44 -8.78 3.14
N MET A 97 -3.35 -8.90 1.83
CA MET A 97 -2.14 -8.54 1.08
C MET A 97 -1.80 -7.06 1.23
N LYS A 98 -2.79 -6.15 1.09
CA LYS A 98 -2.60 -4.72 1.38
C LYS A 98 -2.07 -4.49 2.78
N HIS A 99 -2.59 -5.20 3.79
CA HIS A 99 -2.12 -5.08 5.17
C HIS A 99 -0.67 -5.52 5.34
N VAL A 100 -0.31 -6.69 4.83
CA VAL A 100 1.08 -7.20 4.92
C VAL A 100 2.05 -6.25 4.24
N MET A 101 1.69 -5.75 3.05
CA MET A 101 2.47 -4.76 2.33
C MET A 101 2.58 -3.44 3.09
N LEU A 102 1.48 -2.95 3.64
CA LEU A 102 1.44 -1.71 4.41
C LEU A 102 2.35 -1.79 5.63
N ASP A 103 2.31 -2.89 6.38
CA ASP A 103 3.17 -3.11 7.54
C ASP A 103 4.64 -3.12 7.12
N LYS A 104 4.99 -3.87 6.06
CA LYS A 104 6.37 -3.93 5.56
C LYS A 104 6.89 -2.56 5.09
N MET A 105 6.11 -1.86 4.26
CA MET A 105 6.50 -0.55 3.75
C MET A 105 6.54 0.51 4.86
N THR A 106 5.72 0.39 5.90
CA THR A 106 5.76 1.27 7.07
C THR A 106 7.09 1.10 7.80
N GLU A 107 7.50 -0.13 8.09
CA GLU A 107 8.77 -0.38 8.77
C GLU A 107 9.97 0.08 7.95
N ASP A 108 9.93 -0.11 6.63
CA ASP A 108 11.00 0.38 5.74
C ASP A 108 11.05 1.92 5.69
N ALA A 109 9.87 2.58 5.66
CA ALA A 109 9.75 4.03 5.59
C ALA A 109 10.17 4.75 6.89
N VAL A 110 9.95 4.15 8.06
CA VAL A 110 10.28 4.74 9.36
C VAL A 110 11.76 5.11 9.48
N GLY A 111 12.66 4.34 8.84
CA GLY A 111 14.09 4.63 8.83
C GLY A 111 14.47 5.89 8.06
N ASP A 112 13.63 6.33 7.12
CA ASP A 112 13.91 7.40 6.15
C ASP A 112 12.97 8.61 6.33
N LEU A 113 12.34 8.76 7.50
CA LEU A 113 11.45 9.88 7.78
C LEU A 113 12.19 11.22 7.76
N PRO A 114 11.61 12.27 7.13
CA PRO A 114 12.20 13.60 7.17
C PRO A 114 12.15 14.17 8.60
N GLU A 115 13.11 15.01 8.98
CA GLU A 115 13.15 15.63 10.33
C GLU A 115 11.87 16.40 10.70
N SER A 116 11.10 16.85 9.70
CA SER A 116 9.84 17.55 9.86
C SER A 116 8.64 16.66 10.18
N LEU A 117 8.77 15.34 10.08
CA LEU A 117 7.72 14.35 10.30
C LEU A 117 8.14 13.41 11.43
N SER A 118 7.40 13.42 12.54
CA SER A 118 7.62 12.44 13.61
C SER A 118 7.12 11.05 13.20
N GLU A 119 7.79 10.02 13.70
CA GLU A 119 7.36 8.63 13.55
C GLU A 119 5.92 8.41 14.04
N ASP A 120 5.55 8.96 15.20
CA ASP A 120 4.20 8.86 15.74
C ASP A 120 3.15 9.37 14.74
N ARG A 121 3.41 10.53 14.11
CA ARG A 121 2.48 11.13 13.16
C ARG A 121 2.41 10.33 11.87
N PHE A 122 3.53 9.79 11.40
CA PHE A 122 3.56 8.88 10.25
C PHE A 122 2.75 7.62 10.53
N ARG A 123 2.97 6.96 11.67
CA ARG A 123 2.24 5.76 12.08
C ARG A 123 0.75 6.02 12.30
N GLU A 124 0.36 7.18 12.81
CA GLU A 124 -1.05 7.58 12.91
C GLU A 124 -1.73 7.70 11.54
N ARG A 125 -1.01 8.21 10.53
CA ARG A 125 -1.50 8.30 9.15
C ARG A 125 -1.66 6.91 8.54
N VAL A 126 -0.63 6.08 8.63
CA VAL A 126 -0.69 4.67 8.20
C VAL A 126 -1.86 3.94 8.86
N ALA A 127 -2.03 4.10 10.19
CA ALA A 127 -3.12 3.48 10.93
C ALA A 127 -4.51 3.98 10.49
N TYR A 128 -4.61 5.20 9.96
CA TYR A 128 -5.84 5.68 9.34
C TYR A 128 -6.14 4.91 8.05
N PHE A 129 -5.17 4.80 7.14
CA PHE A 129 -5.33 4.03 5.91
C PHE A 129 -5.63 2.55 6.20
N GLN A 130 -4.96 1.96 7.18
CA GLN A 130 -5.22 0.58 7.62
C GLN A 130 -6.71 0.36 7.98
N ARG A 131 -7.36 1.33 8.63
CA ARG A 131 -8.80 1.24 8.96
C ARG A 131 -9.72 1.43 7.75
N CYS A 132 -9.21 2.01 6.66
CA CYS A 132 -9.97 2.20 5.42
C CYS A 132 -9.97 0.96 4.52
N ILE A 133 -9.03 0.02 4.71
CA ILE A 133 -8.95 -1.21 3.92
C ILE A 133 -10.13 -2.15 4.20
N GLY A 134 -10.63 -2.15 5.45
CA GLY A 134 -11.71 -3.02 5.92
C GLY A 134 -11.23 -4.00 6.97
#